data_AF-A0A8W8JMK5-F1
#
_entry.id   AF-A0A8W8JMK5-F1
#
_cell.length_a   1.000
_cell.length_b   1.000
_cell.length_c   1.000
_cell.angle_alpha   90.00
_cell.angle_beta   90.00
_cell.angle_gamma   90.00
#
_symmetry.space_group_name_H-M   'P 1'
#
loop_
_entity.id
_entity.type
_entity.pdbx_description
1 polymer ?
#
loop_
_entity_poly.entity_id
_entity_poly.type
_entity_poly.pdbx_seq_one_letter_code
_entity_poly.pdbx_strand_id
1 'polypeptide(L)'
;MRHFRFSSLSPGKLFVKSHADDSEREITLLKSSISPEDITTGSVMPDILPPGGMTSERQRYLFRVVRPFVRDPFKDTTCPEAEE
;
A
#
# COMPACT_ATOMS: atom_id res chain seq x y z
N MET A 1 11.72 27.40 -4.73
CA MET A 1 11.70 26.03 -5.29
C MET A 1 12.23 25.11 -4.19
N ARG A 2 11.51 24.08 -3.78
CA ARG A 2 11.95 23.19 -2.70
C ARG A 2 12.68 21.99 -3.29
N HIS A 3 13.82 21.65 -2.72
CA HIS A 3 14.66 20.57 -3.23
C HIS A 3 14.53 19.38 -2.29
N PHE A 4 14.22 18.22 -2.86
CA PHE A 4 14.10 16.95 -2.18
C PHE A 4 15.07 15.97 -2.80
N ARG A 5 15.83 15.25 -1.98
CA ARG A 5 16.81 14.28 -2.45
C ARG A 5 16.75 13.02 -1.59
N PHE A 6 16.80 11.88 -2.27
CA PHE A 6 17.03 10.57 -1.67
C PHE A 6 18.47 10.13 -1.92
N SER A 7 18.98 9.25 -1.06
CA SER A 7 20.33 8.69 -1.19
C SER A 7 20.29 7.20 -0.93
N SER A 8 20.91 6.41 -1.80
CA SER A 8 21.12 4.98 -1.54
C SER A 8 22.05 4.73 -0.35
N LEU A 9 22.93 5.68 -0.03
CA LEU A 9 23.81 5.64 1.14
C LEU A 9 23.06 5.92 2.46
N SER A 10 21.83 6.39 2.39
CA SER A 10 21.03 6.73 3.58
C SER A 10 19.56 6.34 3.36
N PRO A 11 19.26 5.03 3.28
CA PRO A 11 17.89 4.54 3.11
C PRO A 11 16.98 5.04 4.24
N GLY A 12 15.74 5.35 3.89
CA GLY A 12 14.76 5.82 4.87
C GLY A 12 14.95 7.27 5.35
N LYS A 13 15.87 8.03 4.74
CA LYS A 13 16.10 9.45 5.03
C LYS A 13 15.80 10.31 3.81
N LEU A 14 15.16 11.45 4.04
CA LEU A 14 14.86 12.47 3.06
C LEU A 14 15.68 13.72 3.36
N PHE A 15 16.38 14.22 2.35
CA PHE A 15 17.14 15.45 2.45
C PHE A 15 16.37 16.60 1.80
N VAL A 16 16.23 17.72 2.51
CA VAL A 16 15.39 18.85 2.11
C VAL A 16 16.14 20.17 2.18
N LYS A 17 15.98 21.00 1.14
CA LYS A 17 16.37 22.42 1.14
C LYS A 17 15.20 23.29 0.72
N SER A 18 15.04 24.46 1.35
CA SER A 18 13.95 25.39 1.00
C SER A 18 14.32 26.26 -0.21
N HIS A 19 15.61 26.54 -0.37
CA HIS A 19 16.24 27.26 -1.49
C HIS A 19 17.55 26.54 -1.87
N ALA A 20 18.12 26.83 -3.05
CA ALA A 20 19.31 26.12 -3.55
C ALA A 20 20.53 26.26 -2.62
N ASP A 21 20.69 27.46 -2.03
CA ASP A 21 21.83 27.83 -1.20
C ASP A 21 21.64 27.49 0.29
N ASP A 22 20.46 26.99 0.67
CA ASP A 22 20.18 26.61 2.05
C ASP A 22 20.98 25.37 2.46
N SER A 23 21.24 25.27 3.77
CA SER A 23 21.73 24.04 4.38
C SER A 23 20.71 22.92 4.24
N GLU A 24 21.23 21.71 4.00
CA GLU A 24 20.40 20.52 3.85
C GLU A 24 19.92 20.03 5.22
N ARG A 25 18.60 19.85 5.36
CA ARG A 25 17.98 19.26 6.55
C ARG A 25 17.59 17.82 6.28
N GLU A 26 17.82 16.96 7.26
CA GLU A 26 17.47 15.54 7.18
C GLU A 26 16.13 15.27 7.88
N ILE A 27 15.29 14.46 7.24
CA ILE A 27 14.02 13.96 7.80
C ILE A 27 14.03 12.44 7.73
N THR A 28 13.89 11.79 8.89
CA THR A 28 13.72 10.33 8.97
C THR A 28 12.30 9.95 8.56
N LEU A 29 12.17 9.10 7.53
CA LEU A 29 10.90 8.58 7.04
C LEU A 29 10.52 7.24 7.71
N LEU A 30 11.48 6.58 8.35
CA LEU A 30 11.25 5.28 8.99
C LEU A 30 10.42 5.44 10.27
N LYS A 31 9.55 4.45 10.51
CA LYS A 31 8.89 4.31 11.80
C LYS A 31 9.95 4.06 12.87
N SER A 32 9.70 4.52 14.09
CA SER A 32 10.62 4.34 15.23
C SER A 32 10.92 2.87 15.56
N SER A 33 10.06 1.95 15.15
CA SER A 33 10.23 0.50 15.35
C SER A 33 11.01 -0.21 14.24
N ILE A 34 11.50 0.51 13.22
CA ILE A 34 12.17 -0.06 12.06
C ILE A 34 13.57 0.56 11.95
N SER A 35 14.59 -0.28 11.91
CA SER A 35 15.95 0.17 11.66
C SER A 35 16.27 0.16 10.16
N PRO A 36 17.28 0.94 9.68
CA PRO A 36 17.67 0.91 8.27
C PRO A 36 18.16 -0.46 7.80
N GLU A 37 18.80 -1.23 8.69
CA GLU A 37 19.28 -2.59 8.43
C GLU A 37 18.12 -3.55 8.09
N ASP A 38 16.96 -3.40 8.75
CA ASP A 38 15.77 -4.21 8.50
C ASP A 38 15.30 -4.12 7.04
N ILE A 39 15.43 -2.92 6.46
CA ILE A 39 14.99 -2.62 5.09
C ILE A 39 16.02 -3.12 4.08
N THR A 40 17.31 -2.92 4.37
CA THR A 40 18.38 -3.28 3.44
C THR A 40 18.63 -4.78 3.35
N THR A 41 18.39 -5.51 4.43
CA THR A 41 18.55 -6.97 4.49
C THR A 41 17.27 -7.72 4.14
N GLY A 42 16.12 -7.03 4.20
CA GLY A 42 14.80 -7.65 4.05
C GLY A 42 14.43 -8.57 5.21
N SER A 43 15.09 -8.44 6.37
CA SER A 43 14.82 -9.25 7.57
C SER A 43 13.41 -8.98 8.13
N VAL A 44 12.89 -7.77 7.91
CA VAL A 44 11.53 -7.38 8.31
C VAL A 44 10.75 -7.02 7.05
N MET A 45 9.88 -7.94 6.64
CA MET A 45 8.85 -7.66 5.64
C MET A 45 7.61 -7.11 6.34
N PRO A 46 6.86 -6.19 5.72
CA PRO A 46 5.55 -5.83 6.23
C PRO A 46 4.67 -7.07 6.30
N ASP A 47 3.81 -7.13 7.32
CA ASP A 47 2.82 -8.20 7.42
C ASP A 47 2.00 -8.27 6.13
N ILE A 48 1.85 -9.48 5.61
CA ILE A 48 0.92 -9.71 4.50
C ILE A 48 -0.47 -9.45 5.06
N LEU A 49 -1.07 -8.34 4.67
CA LEU A 49 -2.48 -8.08 4.94
C LEU A 49 -3.28 -8.95 3.98
N PRO A 50 -3.94 -10.03 4.45
CA PRO A 50 -4.82 -10.78 3.58
C PRO A 50 -5.94 -9.84 3.10
N PRO A 51 -6.45 -10.00 1.88
CA PRO A 51 -7.65 -9.27 1.48
C PRO A 51 -8.72 -9.56 2.54
N GLY A 52 -9.36 -8.51 3.07
CA GLY A 52 -10.36 -8.63 4.15
C GLY A 52 -11.63 -9.40 3.76
N GLY A 53 -11.62 -10.08 2.62
CA GLY A 53 -12.76 -10.72 2.01
C GLY A 53 -13.83 -9.71 1.64
N MET A 54 -15.00 -10.25 1.30
CA MET A 54 -16.22 -9.49 1.09
C MET A 54 -17.19 -9.85 2.21
N THR A 55 -17.88 -8.88 2.79
CA THR A 55 -18.93 -9.18 3.77
C THR A 55 -20.05 -9.98 3.10
N SER A 56 -20.74 -10.84 3.84
CA SER A 56 -21.86 -11.64 3.29
C SER A 56 -22.96 -10.75 2.69
N GLU A 57 -23.20 -9.58 3.29
CA GLU A 57 -24.12 -8.58 2.75
C GLU A 57 -23.67 -8.04 1.39
N ARG A 58 -22.38 -7.71 1.26
CA ARG A 58 -21.81 -7.22 0.00
C ARG A 58 -21.82 -8.30 -1.07
N GLN A 59 -21.55 -9.56 -0.72
CA GLN A 59 -21.63 -10.70 -1.65
C GLN A 59 -23.05 -10.88 -2.19
N ARG A 60 -24.06 -10.87 -1.30
CA ARG A 60 -25.47 -10.94 -1.70
C ARG A 60 -25.89 -9.77 -2.59
N TYR A 61 -25.41 -8.56 -2.31
CA TYR A 61 -25.65 -7.40 -3.16
C TYR A 61 -25.06 -7.59 -4.56
N LEU A 62 -23.80 -8.02 -4.66
CA LEU A 62 -23.17 -8.28 -5.96
C LEU A 62 -23.92 -9.36 -6.74
N PHE A 63 -24.28 -10.46 -6.09
CA PHE A 63 -25.02 -11.56 -6.71
C PHE A 63 -26.41 -11.13 -7.19
N ARG A 64 -27.18 -10.39 -6.38
CA ARG A 64 -28.58 -10.05 -6.69
C ARG A 64 -28.73 -8.83 -7.60
N VAL A 65 -27.89 -7.82 -7.40
CA VAL A 65 -28.06 -6.49 -8.02
C VAL A 65 -27.09 -6.29 -9.18
N VAL A 66 -25.83 -6.70 -9.04
CA VAL A 66 -24.79 -6.38 -10.02
C VAL A 66 -24.66 -7.47 -11.09
N ARG A 67 -24.81 -8.75 -10.71
CA ARG A 67 -24.64 -9.91 -11.58
C ARG A 67 -25.38 -9.85 -12.94
N PRO A 68 -26.60 -9.30 -13.07
CA PRO A 68 -27.28 -9.19 -14.37
C PRO A 68 -26.53 -8.32 -15.39
N PHE A 69 -25.70 -7.39 -14.92
CA PHE A 69 -24.92 -6.48 -15.75
C PHE A 69 -23.51 -7.01 -16.07
N VAL A 70 -23.13 -8.15 -15.48
CA VAL A 70 -21.83 -8.79 -15.72
C VAL A 70 -21.95 -9.79 -16.86
N ARG A 71 -20.93 -9.86 -17.73
CA ARG A 71 -20.87 -10.85 -18.81
C ARG A 71 -20.76 -12.26 -18.24
N ASP A 72 -21.44 -13.23 -18.86
CA ASP A 72 -21.48 -14.63 -18.40
C ASP A 72 -20.15 -15.24 -17.95
N PRO A 73 -19.02 -15.12 -18.69
CA PRO A 73 -17.76 -15.73 -18.26
C PRO A 73 -17.19 -15.18 -16.95
N PHE A 74 -17.67 -14.04 -16.46
CA PHE A 74 -17.15 -13.39 -15.25
C PHE A 74 -18.13 -13.37 -14.08
N LYS A 75 -19.36 -13.85 -14.27
CA LYS A 75 -20.41 -13.76 -13.24
C LYS A 75 -20.01 -14.47 -11.96
N ASP A 76 -19.48 -15.69 -12.05
CA ASP A 76 -19.14 -16.48 -10.87
C ASP A 76 -17.85 -16.00 -10.19
N THR A 77 -16.93 -15.40 -10.94
CA THR A 77 -15.70 -14.85 -10.36
C THR A 77 -15.94 -13.51 -9.65
N THR A 78 -16.84 -12.68 -10.18
CA THR A 78 -17.03 -11.29 -9.68
C THR A 78 -18.26 -11.14 -8.79
N CYS A 79 -19.28 -11.97 -8.99
CA CYS A 79 -20.55 -11.94 -8.27
C CYS A 79 -20.96 -13.38 -7.92
N PRO A 80 -20.15 -14.12 -7.14
CA PRO A 80 -20.47 -15.49 -6.73
C PRO A 80 -21.71 -15.54 -5.84
N GLU A 81 -22.38 -16.68 -5.82
CA GLU A 81 -23.41 -16.96 -4.82
C GLU A 81 -22.78 -16.99 -3.42
N ALA A 82 -23.54 -16.57 -2.40
CA ALA A 82 -23.05 -16.60 -1.02
C ALA A 82 -23.10 -18.04 -0.51
N GLU A 83 -22.00 -18.53 0.05
CA GLU A 83 -21.98 -19.81 0.78
C GLU A 83 -22.87 -19.66 2.03
N GLU A 84 -23.77 -20.63 2.25
CA GLU A 84 -24.78 -20.63 3.32
C GLU A 84 -24.21 -21.16 4.64
#